data_AF-A0AAV5T862-F1
#
_entry.id   AF-A0AAV5T862-F1
#
_cell.length_a   1.000
_cell.length_b   1.000
_cell.length_c   1.000
_cell.angle_alpha   90.00
_cell.angle_beta   90.00
_cell.angle_gamma   90.00
#
_symmetry.space_group_name_H-M   'P 1'
#
loop_
_entity.id
_entity.type
_entity.pdbx_description
1 polymer ?
#
loop_
_entity_poly.entity_id
_entity_poly.type
_entity_poly.pdbx_seq_one_letter_code
_entity_poly.pdbx_strand_id
1 'polypeptide(L)'
;QVMTALVLLLSSLAIASATLGIDAEQAISTSTFTCLKSNSYSFYISRVYRSNGSLDNTGVQNIKNAWAAGLKKVYAYIFPCHSSSFPSAADQVIAAINAVKNGGTKIEMLWLDIEIYN
;
A
#
# COMPACT_ATOMS: atom_id res chain seq x y z
N GLN A 1 -12.23 -29.13 -37.44
CA GLN A 1 -12.23 -27.66 -37.59
C GLN A 1 -12.99 -26.95 -36.46
N VAL A 2 -14.25 -27.29 -36.16
CA VAL A 2 -15.01 -26.67 -35.05
C VAL A 2 -14.33 -26.84 -33.67
N MET A 3 -13.80 -28.03 -33.39
CA MET A 3 -13.15 -28.34 -32.10
C MET A 3 -11.84 -27.55 -31.88
N THR A 4 -11.07 -27.30 -32.94
CA THR A 4 -9.81 -26.54 -32.89
C THR A 4 -10.07 -25.05 -32.63
N ALA A 5 -11.13 -24.50 -33.23
CA ALA A 5 -11.53 -23.10 -33.02
C ALA A 5 -12.02 -22.86 -31.58
N LEU A 6 -12.73 -23.83 -30.98
CA LEU A 6 -13.21 -23.73 -29.60
C LEU A 6 -12.06 -23.74 -28.58
N VAL A 7 -11.03 -24.57 -28.80
CA VAL A 7 -9.82 -24.62 -27.95
C VAL A 7 -9.05 -23.30 -28.01
N LEU A 8 -8.89 -22.71 -29.21
CA LEU A 8 -8.25 -21.40 -29.37
C LEU A 8 -9.03 -20.28 -28.67
N LEU A 9 -10.37 -20.28 -28.77
CA LEU A 9 -11.22 -19.28 -28.10
C LEU A 9 -11.12 -19.38 -26.56
N LEU A 10 -11.15 -20.60 -26.01
CA LEU A 10 -10.98 -20.82 -24.56
C LEU A 10 -9.57 -20.43 -24.06
N SER A 11 -8.54 -20.64 -24.87
CA SER A 11 -7.17 -20.21 -24.55
C SER A 11 -6.96 -18.69 -24.60
N SER A 12 -7.82 -17.97 -25.32
CA SER A 12 -7.80 -16.50 -25.39
C SER A 12 -8.49 -15.81 -24.21
N LEU A 13 -9.26 -16.57 -23.41
CA LEU A 13 -9.86 -16.12 -22.16
C LEU A 13 -8.84 -16.25 -21.01
N ALA A 14 -7.71 -15.55 -21.12
CA ALA A 14 -6.85 -15.36 -19.97
C ALA A 14 -7.58 -14.44 -18.98
N ILE A 15 -8.32 -15.02 -18.04
CA ILE A 15 -8.90 -14.28 -16.92
C ILE A 15 -7.71 -13.80 -16.08
N ALA A 16 -7.36 -12.52 -16.21
CA ALA A 16 -6.38 -11.90 -15.34
C ALA A 16 -6.95 -11.94 -13.90
N SER A 17 -6.37 -12.80 -13.07
CA SER A 17 -6.68 -12.82 -11.64
C SER A 17 -6.04 -11.59 -11.00
N ALA A 18 -6.81 -10.53 -10.87
CA ALA A 18 -6.41 -9.33 -10.15
C ALA A 18 -6.81 -9.44 -8.67
N THR A 19 -5.96 -8.91 -7.81
CA THR A 19 -6.23 -8.80 -6.37
C THR A 19 -6.73 -7.39 -6.10
N LEU A 20 -7.90 -7.24 -5.46
CA LEU A 20 -8.41 -5.93 -5.07
C LEU A 20 -7.78 -5.48 -3.74
N GLY A 21 -7.32 -4.24 -3.70
CA GLY A 21 -6.77 -3.59 -2.52
C GLY A 21 -6.99 -2.09 -2.56
N ILE A 22 -6.50 -1.40 -1.54
CA ILE A 22 -6.71 0.03 -1.35
C ILE A 22 -5.45 0.70 -0.81
N ASP A 23 -5.16 1.91 -1.25
CA ASP A 23 -4.27 2.84 -0.58
C ASP A 23 -5.07 4.07 -0.13
N ALA A 24 -4.64 4.67 0.97
CA ALA A 24 -5.28 5.86 1.52
C ALA A 24 -4.39 6.48 2.61
N GLU A 25 -4.39 7.81 2.70
CA GLU A 25 -3.59 8.57 3.66
C GLU A 25 -4.37 9.10 4.87
N GLN A 26 -5.70 9.21 4.77
CA GLN A 26 -6.53 9.68 5.89
C GLN A 26 -6.68 8.60 6.97
N ALA A 27 -7.08 9.00 8.17
CA ALA A 27 -7.28 8.05 9.27
C ALA A 27 -8.39 7.03 8.94
N ILE A 28 -8.08 5.74 9.05
CA ILE A 28 -9.01 4.63 8.82
C ILE A 28 -9.09 3.80 10.09
N SER A 29 -10.30 3.63 10.60
CA SER A 29 -10.56 2.84 11.80
C SER A 29 -10.43 1.33 11.53
N THR A 30 -10.20 0.54 12.59
CA THR A 30 -10.21 -0.93 12.48
C THR A 30 -11.55 -1.46 11.96
N SER A 31 -12.69 -0.88 12.37
CA SER A 31 -14.00 -1.31 11.87
C SER A 31 -14.19 -1.00 10.38
N THR A 32 -13.64 0.11 9.89
CA THR A 32 -13.61 0.42 8.46
C THR A 32 -12.76 -0.60 7.70
N PHE A 33 -11.58 -0.99 8.19
CA PHE A 33 -10.78 -2.05 7.57
C PHE A 33 -11.48 -3.41 7.60
N THR A 34 -12.20 -3.74 8.67
CA THR A 34 -13.03 -4.95 8.73
C THR A 34 -14.12 -4.91 7.65
N CYS A 35 -14.77 -3.76 7.45
CA CYS A 35 -15.76 -3.57 6.39
C CYS A 35 -15.14 -3.77 4.99
N LEU A 36 -13.99 -3.15 4.71
CA LEU A 36 -13.27 -3.29 3.44
C LEU A 36 -12.90 -4.75 3.17
N LYS A 37 -12.36 -5.45 4.17
CA LYS A 37 -12.03 -6.87 4.08
C LYS A 37 -13.26 -7.73 3.73
N SER A 38 -14.42 -7.48 4.36
CA SER A 38 -15.68 -8.15 4.03
C SER A 38 -16.18 -7.85 2.61
N ASN A 39 -15.73 -6.76 2.01
CA ASN A 39 -16.01 -6.36 0.63
C ASN A 39 -14.87 -6.73 -0.34
N SER A 40 -14.12 -7.79 -0.04
CA SER A 40 -13.07 -8.37 -0.91
C SER A 40 -11.80 -7.53 -1.10
N TYR A 41 -11.60 -6.46 -0.32
CA TYR A 41 -10.32 -5.75 -0.29
C TYR A 41 -9.32 -6.58 0.54
N SER A 42 -8.26 -7.04 -0.11
CA SER A 42 -7.37 -8.07 0.44
C SER A 42 -6.00 -7.56 0.87
N PHE A 43 -5.63 -6.33 0.47
CA PHE A 43 -4.42 -5.65 0.93
C PHE A 43 -4.66 -4.15 1.10
N TYR A 44 -3.79 -3.53 1.92
CA TYR A 44 -3.78 -2.10 2.17
C TYR A 44 -2.36 -1.53 2.01
N ILE A 45 -2.21 -0.34 1.41
CA ILE A 45 -0.94 0.40 1.31
C ILE A 45 -1.08 1.75 2.02
N SER A 46 -0.26 1.99 3.04
CA SER A 46 -0.34 3.22 3.85
C SER A 46 0.77 4.21 3.54
N ARG A 47 0.47 5.52 3.47
CA ARG A 47 1.53 6.54 3.42
C ARG A 47 2.26 6.60 4.75
N VAL A 48 3.58 6.47 4.76
CA VAL A 48 4.37 6.57 6.01
C VAL A 48 5.36 7.73 6.01
N TYR A 49 5.54 8.38 4.87
CA TYR A 49 6.41 9.54 4.71
C TYR A 49 5.81 10.49 3.67
N ARG A 50 5.91 11.79 3.93
CA ARG A 50 5.22 12.85 3.18
C ARG A 50 6.22 13.68 2.39
N SER A 51 5.76 14.24 1.28
CA SER A 51 6.56 15.07 0.37
C SER A 51 7.06 16.38 0.99
N ASN A 52 6.55 16.75 2.17
CA ASN A 52 7.05 17.85 2.99
C ASN A 52 8.18 17.45 3.96
N GLY A 53 8.76 16.25 3.79
CA GLY A 53 9.89 15.79 4.59
C GLY A 53 9.54 15.28 5.98
N SER A 54 8.27 14.95 6.25
CA SER A 54 7.81 14.49 7.57
C SER A 54 7.27 13.07 7.55
N LEU A 55 7.38 12.38 8.69
CA LEU A 55 6.74 11.09 8.93
C LEU A 55 5.22 11.23 8.98
N ASP A 56 4.51 10.24 8.45
CA ASP A 56 3.05 10.18 8.52
C ASP A 56 2.61 9.22 9.64
N ASN A 57 2.44 9.76 10.84
CA ASN A 57 2.00 8.99 12.01
C ASN A 57 0.59 8.42 11.86
N THR A 58 -0.26 9.07 11.06
CA THR A 58 -1.61 8.56 10.74
C THR A 58 -1.49 7.26 9.96
N GLY A 59 -0.60 7.21 8.96
CA GLY A 59 -0.37 5.98 8.22
C GLY A 59 0.22 4.84 9.06
N VAL A 60 1.16 5.14 9.97
CA VAL A 60 1.66 4.13 10.94
C VAL A 60 0.50 3.57 11.79
N GLN A 61 -0.43 4.41 12.22
CA GLN A 61 -1.62 3.96 12.94
C GLN A 61 -2.58 3.17 12.05
N ASN A 62 -2.76 3.54 10.78
CA ASN A 62 -3.58 2.79 9.84
C ASN A 62 -3.02 1.38 9.60
N ILE A 63 -1.70 1.21 9.51
CA ILE A 63 -1.06 -0.11 9.40
C ILE A 63 -1.44 -0.99 10.60
N LYS A 64 -1.41 -0.45 11.83
CA LYS A 64 -1.86 -1.18 13.03
C LYS A 64 -3.33 -1.58 12.92
N ASN A 65 -4.19 -0.65 12.51
CA ASN A 65 -5.63 -0.90 12.39
C ASN A 65 -5.92 -1.96 11.31
N ALA A 66 -5.20 -1.93 10.19
CA ALA A 66 -5.29 -2.92 9.12
C ALA A 66 -4.90 -4.33 9.60
N TRP A 67 -3.81 -4.45 10.35
CA TRP A 67 -3.44 -5.73 10.97
C TRP A 67 -4.45 -6.20 12.00
N ALA A 68 -4.97 -5.29 12.84
CA ALA A 68 -5.98 -5.60 13.84
C ALA A 68 -7.32 -6.06 13.22
N ALA A 69 -7.68 -5.54 12.05
CA ALA A 69 -8.82 -6.01 11.25
C ALA A 69 -8.57 -7.37 10.57
N GLY A 70 -7.34 -7.89 10.66
CA GLY A 70 -6.94 -9.18 10.12
C GLY A 70 -6.78 -9.20 8.61
N LEU A 71 -6.41 -8.07 7.98
CA LEU A 71 -5.86 -8.09 6.63
C LEU A 71 -4.60 -8.96 6.61
N LYS A 72 -4.31 -9.57 5.45
CA LYS A 72 -3.18 -10.51 5.30
C LYS A 72 -1.96 -9.88 4.67
N LYS A 73 -2.13 -8.76 3.98
CA LYS A 73 -1.08 -8.02 3.27
C LYS A 73 -1.23 -6.55 3.62
N VAL A 74 -0.23 -5.99 4.29
CA VAL A 74 -0.18 -4.57 4.61
C VAL A 74 1.18 -4.04 4.20
N TYR A 75 1.15 -3.02 3.34
CA TYR A 75 2.31 -2.38 2.74
C TYR A 75 2.32 -0.90 3.15
N ALA A 76 3.40 -0.22 2.80
CA ALA A 76 3.47 1.23 2.92
C ALA A 76 4.03 1.87 1.66
N TYR A 77 3.81 3.17 1.51
CA TYR A 77 4.47 3.99 0.51
C TYR A 77 5.11 5.24 1.13
N ILE A 78 6.17 5.71 0.50
CA ILE A 78 6.78 7.02 0.74
C ILE A 78 6.36 7.92 -0.41
N PHE A 79 5.80 9.09 -0.09
CA PHE A 79 5.71 10.20 -1.03
C PHE A 79 6.93 11.09 -0.77
N PRO A 80 8.00 11.01 -1.57
CA PRO A 80 9.27 11.59 -1.18
C PRO A 80 9.28 13.10 -1.37
N CYS A 81 10.14 13.75 -0.61
CA CYS A 81 10.55 15.11 -0.92
C CYS A 81 11.73 15.07 -1.91
N HIS A 82 11.64 15.88 -2.96
CA HIS A 82 12.62 15.91 -4.06
C HIS A 82 13.60 17.09 -3.97
N SER A 83 13.31 18.10 -3.14
CA SER A 83 14.18 19.28 -3.02
C SER A 83 15.47 18.94 -2.28
N SER A 84 16.59 19.55 -2.71
CA SER A 84 17.91 19.39 -2.09
C SER A 84 18.00 19.90 -0.65
N SER A 85 17.01 20.67 -0.19
CA SER A 85 16.91 21.12 1.20
C SER A 85 16.39 20.05 2.17
N PHE A 86 15.98 18.88 1.67
CA PHE A 86 15.41 17.80 2.46
C PHE A 86 16.39 16.63 2.62
N PRO A 87 16.11 15.71 3.56
CA PRO A 87 16.94 14.52 3.77
C PRO A 87 17.15 13.72 2.47
N SER A 88 18.28 13.03 2.39
CA SER A 88 18.60 12.20 1.22
C SER A 88 17.53 11.12 1.01
N ALA A 89 17.40 10.59 -0.21
CA ALA A 89 16.46 9.50 -0.50
C ALA A 89 16.66 8.29 0.44
N ALA A 90 17.93 7.98 0.78
CA ALA A 90 18.25 6.92 1.73
C ALA A 90 17.74 7.23 3.13
N ASP A 91 17.93 8.46 3.61
CA ASP A 91 17.45 8.88 4.94
C ASP A 91 15.92 8.87 5.02
N GLN A 92 15.22 9.27 3.94
CA GLN A 92 13.76 9.20 3.87
C GLN A 92 13.26 7.75 3.99
N VAL A 93 13.90 6.80 3.30
CA VAL A 93 13.57 5.36 3.40
C VAL A 93 13.85 4.81 4.80
N ILE A 94 15.02 5.13 5.38
CA ILE A 94 15.40 4.70 6.72
C ILE A 94 14.41 5.24 7.77
N ALA A 95 14.07 6.53 7.68
CA ALA A 95 13.13 7.17 8.59
C ALA A 95 11.75 6.51 8.53
N ALA A 96 11.22 6.24 7.34
CA ALA A 96 9.95 5.57 7.13
C ALA A 96 9.93 4.15 7.74
N ILE A 97 10.95 3.33 7.46
CA ILE A 97 11.05 1.97 8.00
C ILE A 97 11.15 2.00 9.52
N ASN A 98 11.95 2.91 10.07
CA ASN A 98 12.11 3.06 11.52
C ASN A 98 10.82 3.54 12.19
N ALA A 99 10.04 4.42 11.56
CA ALA A 99 8.75 4.86 12.08
C ALA A 99 7.75 3.70 12.21
N VAL A 100 7.68 2.84 11.19
CA VAL A 100 6.86 1.61 11.23
C VAL A 100 7.31 0.67 12.35
N LYS A 101 8.61 0.39 12.45
CA LYS A 101 9.19 -0.48 13.48
C LYS A 101 8.98 0.07 14.89
N ASN A 102 9.31 1.34 15.12
CA ASN A 102 9.17 2.02 16.41
C ASN A 102 7.70 2.17 16.81
N GLY A 103 6.80 2.23 15.82
CA GLY A 103 5.37 2.14 16.04
C GLY A 103 4.92 0.80 16.62
N GLY A 104 5.75 -0.24 16.62
CA GLY A 104 5.36 -1.58 17.07
C GLY A 104 4.50 -2.30 16.04
N THR A 105 4.69 -2.01 14.76
CA THR A 105 3.99 -2.66 13.65
C THR A 105 4.99 -3.05 12.54
N LYS A 106 4.49 -3.66 11.47
CA LYS A 106 5.31 -4.16 10.36
C LYS A 106 4.64 -3.93 9.01
N ILE A 107 5.45 -3.94 7.97
CA ILE A 107 5.02 -3.93 6.56
C ILE A 107 5.74 -5.04 5.82
N GLU A 108 5.13 -5.55 4.77
CA GLU A 108 5.74 -6.59 3.91
C GLU A 108 6.42 -6.00 2.68
N MET A 109 6.01 -4.79 2.27
CA MET A 109 6.55 -4.07 1.11
C MET A 109 6.50 -2.57 1.35
N LEU A 110 7.53 -1.87 0.85
CA LEU A 110 7.60 -0.41 0.80
C LEU A 110 7.62 0.03 -0.66
N TRP A 111 6.69 0.89 -1.02
CA TRP A 111 6.56 1.50 -2.35
C TRP A 111 7.13 2.92 -2.34
N LEU A 112 7.62 3.36 -3.51
CA LEU A 112 8.00 4.74 -3.75
C LEU A 112 6.95 5.37 -4.66
N ASP A 113 6.21 6.32 -4.12
CA ASP A 113 5.22 7.09 -4.84
C ASP A 113 5.88 8.34 -5.43
N ILE A 114 6.42 8.20 -6.64
CA ILE A 114 7.20 9.24 -7.31
C ILE A 114 6.27 10.08 -8.18
N GLU A 115 5.69 11.09 -7.57
CA GLU A 115 4.90 12.13 -8.24
C GLU A 115 5.35 13.52 -7.76
N ILE A 116 5.03 14.56 -8.53
CA ILE A 116 5.43 15.94 -8.20
C ILE A 116 4.16 16.74 -7.97
N TYR A 117 4.04 17.33 -6.78
CA TYR A 117 3.03 18.34 -6.52
C TYR A 117 3.50 19.65 -7.16
N ASN A 118 2.91 20.01 -8.31
CA ASN A 118 3.18 21.28 -9.00
C ASN A 118 2.43 22.44 -8.34
#